data_AF-X1DQM3-F1
#
_entry.id   AF-X1DQM3-F1
#
_cell.length_a   1.000
_cell.length_b   1.000
_cell.length_c   1.000
_cell.angle_alpha   90.00
_cell.angle_beta   90.00
_cell.angle_gamma   90.00
#
_symmetry.space_group_name_H-M   'P 1'
#
loop_
_entity.id
_entity.type
_entity.pdbx_description
1 polymer ?
#
loop_
_entity_poly.entity_id
_entity_poly.type
_entity_poly.pdbx_seq_one_letter_code
_entity_poly.pdbx_strand_id
1 'polypeptide(L)'
;GLNSPLAQSFYCNIHYILFLSLGAFIGGSLAVGIVYQLAQERDRKTSVYTLILAGVAVGALFSAVTSFMIFLSSGTERMTDVIFWTMGSLGRANWTYLCVLLPIVALGSIILIAFSRDLNALAMGEEGAFHLGINPETSKRIMLGVATLLTSSAVAFAGTIGFVGLIIPHIMRLIMGPDHRFLLPTTAIAGAIFLVWADMAARTVVRPAELPVGIITAFLGAPFFLYLLRTRKARM
;
A
#
# COMPACT_ATOMS: atom_id res chain seq x y z
N GLY A 1 -27.24 -29.79 3.81
CA GLY A 1 -26.26 -30.75 3.29
C GLY A 1 -25.18 -29.98 2.56
N LEU A 2 -23.91 -30.28 2.85
CA LEU A 2 -22.70 -29.57 2.38
C LEU A 2 -22.42 -29.63 0.85
N ASN A 3 -23.38 -30.10 0.04
CA ASN A 3 -23.24 -30.33 -1.41
C ASN A 3 -24.11 -29.39 -2.26
N SER A 4 -24.63 -28.29 -1.71
CA SER A 4 -25.30 -27.30 -2.56
C SER A 4 -24.25 -26.57 -3.42
N PRO A 5 -24.52 -26.29 -4.71
CA PRO A 5 -23.59 -25.57 -5.59
C PRO A 5 -23.21 -24.18 -5.04
N LEU A 6 -24.08 -23.58 -4.21
CA LEU A 6 -23.79 -22.36 -3.45
C LEU A 6 -22.72 -22.56 -2.38
N ALA A 7 -22.75 -23.67 -1.62
CA ALA A 7 -21.71 -23.96 -0.63
C ALA A 7 -20.36 -24.20 -1.33
N GLN A 8 -20.34 -24.94 -2.43
CA GLN A 8 -19.12 -25.26 -3.17
C GLN A 8 -18.51 -24.02 -3.85
N SER A 9 -19.33 -23.12 -4.40
CA SER A 9 -18.90 -21.81 -4.89
C SER A 9 -18.33 -20.93 -3.77
N PHE A 10 -18.90 -21.01 -2.56
CA PHE A 10 -18.47 -20.23 -1.41
C PHE A 10 -17.10 -20.72 -0.86
N TYR A 11 -16.92 -22.04 -0.73
CA TYR A 11 -15.64 -22.65 -0.33
C TYR A 11 -14.53 -22.40 -1.37
N CYS A 12 -14.85 -22.43 -2.66
CA CYS A 12 -13.88 -22.13 -3.72
C CYS A 12 -13.43 -20.66 -3.69
N ASN A 13 -14.36 -19.73 -3.42
CA ASN A 13 -14.06 -18.31 -3.32
C ASN A 13 -13.13 -18.01 -2.12
N ILE A 14 -13.39 -18.62 -0.96
CA ILE A 14 -12.57 -18.44 0.26
C ILE A 14 -11.14 -18.94 0.06
N HIS A 15 -10.94 -20.12 -0.53
CA HIS A 15 -9.59 -20.63 -0.78
C HIS A 15 -8.81 -19.71 -1.75
N TYR A 16 -9.48 -19.21 -2.79
CA TYR A 16 -8.86 -18.27 -3.72
C TYR A 16 -8.45 -16.95 -3.02
N ILE A 17 -9.34 -16.37 -2.21
CA ILE A 17 -9.06 -15.15 -1.43
C ILE A 17 -7.87 -15.37 -0.50
N LEU A 18 -7.86 -16.46 0.24
CA LEU A 18 -6.79 -16.77 1.19
C LEU A 18 -5.46 -16.96 0.47
N PHE A 19 -5.45 -17.69 -0.65
CA PHE A 19 -4.22 -17.92 -1.42
C PHE A 19 -3.67 -16.62 -2.00
N LEU A 20 -4.52 -15.77 -2.57
CA LEU A 20 -4.12 -14.47 -3.11
C LEU A 20 -3.63 -13.52 -2.01
N SER A 21 -4.33 -13.47 -0.87
CA SER A 21 -3.97 -12.62 0.27
C SER A 21 -2.68 -13.06 0.94
N LEU A 22 -2.50 -14.37 1.15
CA LEU A 22 -1.26 -14.94 1.68
C LEU A 22 -0.11 -14.74 0.70
N GLY A 23 -0.32 -14.96 -0.60
CA GLY A 23 0.68 -14.72 -1.62
C GLY A 23 1.14 -13.26 -1.67
N ALA A 24 0.18 -12.32 -1.64
CA ALA A 24 0.47 -10.88 -1.58
C ALA A 24 1.21 -10.50 -0.29
N PHE A 25 0.79 -11.03 0.86
CA PHE A 25 1.43 -10.76 2.14
C PHE A 25 2.85 -11.33 2.22
N ILE A 26 3.06 -12.57 1.79
CA ILE A 26 4.37 -13.21 1.75
C ILE A 26 5.29 -12.46 0.78
N GLY A 27 4.81 -12.15 -0.43
CA GLY A 27 5.56 -11.39 -1.42
C GLY A 27 5.96 -10.00 -0.92
N GLY A 28 5.02 -9.26 -0.33
CA GLY A 28 5.28 -7.95 0.25
C GLY A 28 6.25 -8.00 1.44
N SER A 29 6.08 -8.97 2.34
CA SER A 29 6.96 -9.17 3.50
C SER A 29 8.37 -9.59 3.08
N LEU A 30 8.48 -10.45 2.07
CA LEU A 30 9.77 -10.87 1.51
C LEU A 30 10.47 -9.69 0.82
N ALA A 31 9.75 -8.89 0.04
CA ALA A 31 10.31 -7.68 -0.57
C ALA A 31 10.82 -6.69 0.48
N VAL A 32 10.00 -6.38 1.49
CA VAL A 32 10.40 -5.49 2.59
C VAL A 32 11.56 -6.06 3.40
N GLY A 33 11.57 -7.37 3.63
CA GLY A 33 12.66 -8.07 4.31
C GLY A 33 13.99 -7.95 3.56
N ILE A 34 14.00 -8.17 2.24
CA ILE A 34 15.19 -8.01 1.39
C ILE A 34 15.67 -6.56 1.42
N VAL A 35 14.76 -5.59 1.23
CA VAL A 35 15.09 -4.16 1.24
C VAL A 35 15.67 -3.75 2.59
N TYR A 36 15.07 -4.19 3.69
CA TYR A 36 15.53 -3.87 5.04
C TYR A 36 16.90 -4.48 5.35
N GLN A 37 17.16 -5.72 4.93
CA GLN A 37 18.47 -6.36 5.09
C GLN A 37 19.56 -5.64 4.28
N LEU A 38 19.26 -5.24 3.03
CA LEU A 38 20.20 -4.50 2.19
C LEU A 38 20.47 -3.08 2.71
N ALA A 39 19.49 -2.47 3.37
CA ALA A 39 19.60 -1.12 3.93
C ALA A 39 20.21 -1.08 5.34
N GLN A 40 20.47 -2.24 5.95
CA GLN A 40 21.05 -2.32 7.27
C GLN A 40 22.58 -2.17 7.18
N GLU A 41 23.11 -1.13 7.83
CA GLU A 41 24.55 -0.89 7.91
C GLU A 41 25.20 -1.72 9.02
N ARG A 42 26.53 -1.76 9.03
CA ARG A 42 27.36 -2.56 9.97
C ARG A 42 27.05 -2.25 11.44
N ASP A 43 26.58 -1.05 11.74
CA ASP A 43 26.18 -0.59 13.08
C ASP A 43 24.68 -0.75 13.37
N ARG A 44 23.95 -1.57 12.60
CA ARG A 44 22.49 -1.81 12.68
C ARG A 44 21.59 -0.60 12.40
N LYS A 45 22.16 0.59 12.24
CA LYS A 45 21.47 1.78 11.73
C LYS A 45 20.97 1.54 10.30
N THR A 46 19.79 2.10 10.00
CA THR A 46 19.15 2.00 8.69
C THR A 46 19.27 3.34 7.98
N SER A 47 20.07 3.41 6.91
CA SER A 47 20.16 4.63 6.10
C SER A 47 18.94 4.77 5.20
N VAL A 48 18.26 5.92 5.29
CA VAL A 48 17.05 6.23 4.49
C VAL A 48 17.38 6.25 3.00
N TYR A 49 18.55 6.76 2.60
CA TYR A 49 18.97 6.79 1.20
C TYR A 49 19.15 5.38 0.64
N THR A 50 19.87 4.52 1.37
CA THR A 50 20.09 3.11 0.98
C THR A 50 18.78 2.34 0.94
N LEU A 51 17.87 2.59 1.89
CA LEU A 51 16.53 2.00 1.92
C LEU A 51 15.71 2.35 0.67
N ILE A 52 15.75 3.62 0.24
CA ILE A 52 15.06 4.07 -0.98
C ILE A 52 15.68 3.40 -2.22
N LEU A 53 17.01 3.41 -2.34
CA LEU A 53 17.70 2.83 -3.51
C LEU A 53 17.48 1.30 -3.59
N ALA A 54 17.60 0.59 -2.48
CA ALA A 54 17.32 -0.83 -2.39
C ALA A 54 15.86 -1.13 -2.75
N GLY A 55 14.92 -0.32 -2.27
CA GLY A 55 13.50 -0.42 -2.62
C GLY A 55 13.25 -0.33 -4.13
N VAL A 56 13.86 0.65 -4.80
CA VAL A 56 13.74 0.82 -6.27
C VAL A 56 14.33 -0.39 -7.01
N ALA A 57 15.52 -0.86 -6.61
CA ALA A 57 16.16 -2.00 -7.25
C ALA A 57 15.37 -3.31 -7.07
N VAL A 58 14.92 -3.60 -5.85
CA VAL A 58 14.12 -4.80 -5.53
C VAL A 58 12.76 -4.73 -6.21
N GLY A 59 12.14 -3.55 -6.27
CA GLY A 59 10.89 -3.33 -7.01
C GLY A 59 11.04 -3.61 -8.50
N ALA A 60 12.14 -3.17 -9.12
CA ALA A 60 12.44 -3.45 -10.53
C ALA A 60 12.65 -4.96 -10.78
N LEU A 61 13.35 -5.66 -9.87
CA LEU A 61 13.53 -7.11 -9.93
C LEU A 61 12.19 -7.84 -9.89
N PHE A 62 11.32 -7.53 -8.91
CA PHE A 62 10.01 -8.17 -8.84
C PHE A 62 9.12 -7.81 -10.03
N SER A 63 9.21 -6.59 -10.56
CA SER A 63 8.49 -6.21 -11.79
C SER A 63 8.93 -7.05 -12.99
N ALA A 64 10.22 -7.35 -13.11
CA ALA A 64 10.75 -8.24 -14.14
C ALA A 64 10.24 -9.68 -13.95
N VAL A 65 10.21 -10.19 -12.72
CA VAL A 65 9.64 -11.50 -12.39
C VAL A 65 8.16 -11.57 -12.76
N THR A 66 7.36 -10.58 -12.37
CA THR A 66 5.93 -10.49 -12.73
C THR A 66 5.75 -10.47 -14.25
N SER A 67 6.56 -9.68 -14.97
CA SER A 67 6.51 -9.62 -16.43
C SER A 67 6.86 -10.97 -17.08
N PHE A 68 7.85 -11.67 -16.55
CA PHE A 68 8.20 -13.02 -17.00
C PHE A 68 7.07 -14.04 -16.75
N MET A 69 6.39 -13.97 -15.61
CA MET A 69 5.23 -14.83 -15.33
C MET A 69 4.04 -14.54 -16.26
N ILE A 70 3.81 -13.26 -16.59
CA ILE A 70 2.80 -12.87 -17.59
C ILE A 70 3.17 -13.44 -18.96
N PHE A 71 4.44 -13.32 -19.36
CA PHE A 71 4.93 -13.87 -20.62
C PHE A 71 4.72 -15.39 -20.72
N LEU A 72 5.00 -16.14 -19.65
CA LEU A 72 4.73 -17.59 -19.61
C LEU A 72 3.24 -17.94 -19.71
N SER A 73 2.35 -17.01 -19.35
CA SER A 73 0.89 -17.19 -19.39
C SER A 73 0.26 -16.73 -20.72
N SER A 74 1.08 -16.34 -21.70
CA SER A 74 0.64 -15.81 -23.00
C SER A 74 -0.31 -16.77 -23.71
N GLY A 75 -1.39 -16.22 -24.28
CA GLY A 75 -2.40 -17.00 -25.02
C GLY A 75 -3.49 -17.65 -24.16
N THR A 76 -3.53 -17.36 -22.85
CA THR A 76 -4.60 -17.80 -21.94
C THR A 76 -5.45 -16.63 -21.46
N GLU A 77 -6.71 -16.86 -21.11
CA GLU A 77 -7.58 -15.84 -20.49
C GLU A 77 -6.99 -15.28 -19.18
N ARG A 78 -6.13 -16.06 -18.50
CA ARG A 78 -5.45 -15.66 -17.26
C ARG A 78 -4.50 -14.48 -17.44
N MET A 79 -3.93 -14.30 -18.63
CA MET A 79 -3.04 -13.16 -18.92
C MET A 79 -3.78 -11.85 -18.72
N THR A 80 -4.97 -11.73 -19.31
CA THR A 80 -5.81 -10.53 -19.23
C THR A 80 -6.23 -10.26 -17.79
N ASP A 81 -6.61 -11.30 -17.05
CA ASP A 81 -6.97 -11.17 -15.63
C ASP A 81 -5.84 -10.63 -14.76
N VAL A 82 -4.61 -11.11 -14.97
CA VAL A 82 -3.42 -10.65 -14.22
C VAL A 82 -3.12 -9.19 -14.57
N ILE A 83 -3.17 -8.83 -15.85
CA ILE A 83 -2.95 -7.45 -16.29
C ILE A 83 -3.96 -6.49 -15.65
N PHE A 84 -5.25 -6.83 -15.68
CA PHE A 84 -6.28 -6.01 -15.05
C PHE A 84 -6.14 -5.94 -13.52
N TRP A 85 -5.73 -7.02 -12.86
CA TRP A 85 -5.46 -7.02 -11.42
C TRP A 85 -4.30 -6.08 -11.06
N THR A 86 -3.23 -6.06 -11.86
CA THR A 86 -2.09 -5.14 -11.68
C THR A 86 -2.45 -3.67 -11.97
N MET A 87 -3.53 -3.39 -12.71
CA MET A 87 -3.96 -2.00 -12.92
C MET A 87 -4.72 -1.41 -11.71
N GLY A 88 -5.16 -2.25 -10.77
CA GLY A 88 -5.90 -1.83 -9.58
C GLY A 88 -7.34 -1.44 -9.87
N SER A 89 -8.31 -2.14 -9.27
CA SER A 89 -9.74 -1.90 -9.48
C SER A 89 -10.56 -2.30 -8.25
N LEU A 90 -11.59 -1.51 -7.95
CA LEU A 90 -12.61 -1.84 -6.94
C LEU A 90 -13.85 -2.51 -7.56
N GLY A 91 -13.81 -2.86 -8.86
CA GLY A 91 -14.91 -3.51 -9.57
C GLY A 91 -15.30 -4.89 -9.01
N ARG A 92 -14.35 -5.59 -8.37
CA ARG A 92 -14.56 -6.92 -7.76
C ARG A 92 -15.02 -6.87 -6.29
N ALA A 93 -15.29 -5.69 -5.74
CA ALA A 93 -15.63 -5.54 -4.33
C ALA A 93 -16.92 -6.32 -3.96
N ASN A 94 -16.87 -7.08 -2.86
CA ASN A 94 -18.02 -7.80 -2.31
C ASN A 94 -18.03 -7.76 -0.78
N TRP A 95 -19.14 -8.16 -0.17
CA TRP A 95 -19.30 -8.17 1.30
C TRP A 95 -18.34 -9.11 2.01
N THR A 96 -18.01 -10.26 1.42
CA THR A 96 -17.05 -11.21 1.98
C THR A 96 -15.65 -10.59 2.09
N TYR A 97 -15.20 -9.87 1.06
CA TYR A 97 -13.92 -9.17 1.04
C TYR A 97 -13.88 -8.09 2.11
N LEU A 98 -14.98 -7.35 2.27
CA LEU A 98 -15.10 -6.33 3.32
C LEU A 98 -15.01 -6.96 4.71
N CYS A 99 -15.75 -8.05 4.98
CA CYS A 99 -15.72 -8.73 6.28
C CYS A 99 -14.33 -9.27 6.65
N VAL A 100 -13.53 -9.69 5.67
CA VAL A 100 -12.15 -10.16 5.90
C VAL A 100 -11.18 -8.98 6.10
N LEU A 101 -11.31 -7.92 5.29
CA LEU A 101 -10.37 -6.81 5.28
C LEU A 101 -10.59 -5.85 6.47
N LEU A 102 -11.83 -5.63 6.89
CA LEU A 102 -12.20 -4.70 7.95
C LEU A 102 -11.49 -4.96 9.29
N PRO A 103 -11.43 -6.19 9.86
CA PRO A 103 -10.70 -6.42 11.10
C PRO A 103 -9.19 -6.19 10.96
N ILE A 104 -8.60 -6.54 9.81
CA ILE A 104 -7.16 -6.33 9.54
C ILE A 104 -6.85 -4.83 9.48
N VAL A 105 -7.66 -4.07 8.75
CA VAL A 105 -7.49 -2.61 8.62
C VAL A 105 -7.75 -1.92 9.95
N ALA A 106 -8.79 -2.32 10.70
CA ALA A 106 -9.08 -1.76 12.01
C ALA A 106 -7.92 -2.00 13.00
N LEU A 107 -7.44 -3.24 13.10
CA LEU A 107 -6.33 -3.58 13.98
C LEU A 107 -5.04 -2.83 13.60
N GLY A 108 -4.67 -2.84 12.32
CA GLY A 108 -3.47 -2.13 11.87
C GLY A 108 -3.58 -0.61 12.07
N SER A 109 -4.77 -0.02 11.86
CA SER A 109 -5.01 1.40 12.13
C SER A 109 -4.88 1.74 13.61
N ILE A 110 -5.42 0.91 14.50
CA ILE A 110 -5.28 1.08 15.96
C ILE A 110 -3.80 1.04 16.36
N ILE A 111 -3.03 0.07 15.84
CA ILE A 111 -1.60 -0.02 16.12
C ILE A 111 -0.86 1.23 15.63
N LEU A 112 -1.11 1.69 14.39
CA LEU A 112 -0.47 2.91 13.88
C LEU A 112 -0.81 4.15 14.72
N ILE A 113 -2.06 4.29 15.15
CA ILE A 113 -2.48 5.41 16.00
C ILE A 113 -1.80 5.32 17.37
N ALA A 114 -1.65 4.13 17.95
CA ALA A 114 -0.94 3.93 19.22
C ALA A 114 0.54 4.37 19.12
N PHE A 115 1.19 4.12 17.98
CA PHE A 115 2.56 4.53 17.68
C PHE A 115 2.71 5.98 17.18
N SER A 116 1.63 6.79 17.17
CA SER A 116 1.67 8.18 16.72
C SER A 116 2.65 9.07 17.50
N ARG A 117 2.86 8.78 18.80
CA ARG A 117 3.82 9.52 19.64
C ARG A 117 5.26 9.21 19.24
N ASP A 118 5.56 7.94 19.05
CA ASP A 118 6.87 7.44 18.63
C ASP A 118 7.23 8.01 17.27
N LEU A 119 6.25 8.09 16.37
CA LEU A 119 6.36 8.76 15.08
C LEU A 119 6.74 10.23 15.16
N ASN A 120 6.12 10.97 16.08
CA ASN A 120 6.46 12.38 16.30
C ASN A 120 7.87 12.54 16.88
N ALA A 121 8.27 11.66 17.80
CA ALA A 121 9.63 11.69 18.35
C ALA A 121 10.67 11.37 17.27
N LEU A 122 10.42 10.37 16.42
CA LEU A 122 11.28 10.03 15.28
C LEU A 122 11.40 11.17 14.27
N ALA A 123 10.34 11.97 14.09
CA ALA A 123 10.38 13.14 13.22
C ALA A 123 11.32 14.25 13.74
N MET A 124 11.65 14.27 15.03
CA MET A 124 12.65 15.19 15.61
C MET A 124 14.10 14.67 15.48
N GLY A 125 14.28 13.43 15.01
CA GLY A 125 15.58 12.77 14.86
C GLY A 125 15.72 11.54 15.74
N GLU A 126 16.59 10.60 15.33
CA GLU A 126 16.77 9.32 16.03
C GLU A 126 17.40 9.49 17.41
N GLU A 127 18.36 10.40 17.56
CA GLU A 127 19.01 10.69 18.85
C GLU A 127 18.02 11.33 19.84
N GLY A 128 17.21 12.28 19.38
CA GLY A 128 16.17 12.90 20.21
C GLY A 128 15.10 11.90 20.67
N ALA A 129 14.68 11.00 19.78
CA ALA A 129 13.76 9.92 20.13
C ALA A 129 14.36 8.96 21.18
N PHE A 130 15.63 8.61 21.04
CA PHE A 130 16.33 7.77 22.00
C PHE A 130 16.39 8.41 23.40
N HIS A 131 16.68 9.71 23.47
CA HIS A 131 16.66 10.46 24.74
C HIS A 131 15.28 10.56 25.39
N LEU A 132 14.20 10.46 24.61
CA LEU A 132 12.82 10.38 25.10
C LEU A 132 12.41 8.97 25.54
N GLY A 133 13.35 8.00 25.55
CA GLY A 133 13.12 6.62 25.95
C GLY A 133 12.49 5.73 24.86
N ILE A 134 12.41 6.23 23.62
CA ILE A 134 11.85 5.49 22.48
C ILE A 134 12.99 4.82 21.74
N ASN A 135 12.90 3.51 21.50
CA ASN A 135 13.85 2.81 20.66
C ASN A 135 13.51 3.02 19.18
N PRO A 136 14.34 3.76 18.40
CA PRO A 136 14.01 4.08 17.01
C PRO A 136 13.94 2.86 16.11
N GLU A 137 14.82 1.88 16.31
CA GLU A 137 14.86 0.67 15.48
C GLU A 137 13.64 -0.20 15.69
N THR A 138 13.24 -0.44 16.94
CA THR A 138 12.04 -1.24 17.25
C THR A 138 10.79 -0.58 16.68
N SER A 139 10.66 0.73 16.86
CA SER A 139 9.54 1.51 16.32
C SER A 139 9.47 1.41 14.79
N LYS A 140 10.60 1.61 14.10
CA LYS A 140 10.70 1.44 12.63
C LYS A 140 10.28 0.04 12.19
N ARG A 141 10.75 -1.02 12.86
CA ARG A 141 10.42 -2.41 12.48
C ARG A 141 8.94 -2.73 12.66
N ILE A 142 8.35 -2.34 13.79
CA ILE A 142 6.92 -2.56 14.05
C ILE A 142 6.09 -1.82 13.00
N MET A 143 6.40 -0.55 12.77
CA MET A 143 5.70 0.27 11.79
C MET A 143 5.81 -0.28 10.37
N LEU A 144 6.99 -0.72 9.94
CA LEU A 144 7.18 -1.37 8.64
C LEU A 144 6.36 -2.65 8.54
N GLY A 145 6.31 -3.47 9.60
CA GLY A 145 5.49 -4.68 9.63
C GLY A 145 4.00 -4.37 9.48
N VAL A 146 3.48 -3.40 10.24
CA VAL A 146 2.07 -3.00 10.18
C VAL A 146 1.72 -2.37 8.83
N ALA A 147 2.58 -1.50 8.30
CA ALA A 147 2.40 -0.90 6.98
C ALA A 147 2.40 -1.96 5.88
N THR A 148 3.28 -2.97 5.98
CA THR A 148 3.33 -4.10 5.05
C THR A 148 2.06 -4.94 5.13
N LEU A 149 1.58 -5.25 6.33
CA LEU A 149 0.32 -5.97 6.53
C LEU A 149 -0.87 -5.24 5.89
N LEU A 150 -1.02 -3.94 6.17
CA LEU A 150 -2.10 -3.12 5.63
C LEU A 150 -2.01 -2.99 4.11
N THR A 151 -0.81 -2.72 3.58
CA THR A 151 -0.59 -2.52 2.14
C THR A 151 -0.81 -3.82 1.37
N SER A 152 -0.23 -4.93 1.82
CA SER A 152 -0.41 -6.24 1.17
C SER A 152 -1.86 -6.71 1.22
N SER A 153 -2.56 -6.44 2.32
CA SER A 153 -4.01 -6.71 2.40
C SER A 153 -4.78 -5.87 1.39
N ALA A 154 -4.54 -4.57 1.31
CA ALA A 154 -5.20 -3.71 0.33
C ALA A 154 -4.91 -4.16 -1.12
N VAL A 155 -3.65 -4.50 -1.43
CA VAL A 155 -3.23 -4.95 -2.76
C VAL A 155 -3.86 -6.29 -3.15
N ALA A 156 -4.02 -7.23 -2.21
CA ALA A 156 -4.64 -8.52 -2.49
C ALA A 156 -6.07 -8.36 -3.07
N PHE A 157 -6.86 -7.44 -2.51
CA PHE A 157 -8.27 -7.27 -2.90
C PHE A 157 -8.49 -6.20 -3.97
N ALA A 158 -7.74 -5.09 -3.93
CA ALA A 158 -7.95 -3.95 -4.82
C ALA A 158 -6.94 -3.91 -5.98
N GLY A 159 -5.94 -4.79 -5.99
CA GLY A 159 -4.80 -4.69 -6.89
C GLY A 159 -3.85 -3.55 -6.52
N THR A 160 -2.89 -3.25 -7.39
CA THR A 160 -1.89 -2.20 -7.14
C THR A 160 -2.45 -0.81 -7.45
N ILE A 161 -2.77 -0.05 -6.40
CA ILE A 161 -3.20 1.35 -6.50
C ILE A 161 -2.09 2.27 -6.00
N GLY A 162 -1.52 3.05 -6.93
CA GLY A 162 -0.43 3.97 -6.64
C GLY A 162 -0.88 5.37 -6.21
N PHE A 163 0.08 6.14 -5.71
CA PHE A 163 0.02 7.58 -5.41
C PHE A 163 -0.91 8.06 -4.29
N VAL A 164 -1.98 7.34 -3.93
CA VAL A 164 -2.89 7.73 -2.82
C VAL A 164 -2.10 7.96 -1.53
N GLY A 165 -1.22 7.03 -1.18
CA GLY A 165 -0.36 7.10 0.01
C GLY A 165 0.75 8.16 -0.06
N LEU A 166 0.96 8.82 -1.20
CA LEU A 166 1.90 9.93 -1.33
C LEU A 166 1.18 11.29 -1.34
N ILE A 167 0.09 11.39 -2.10
CA ILE A 167 -0.66 12.64 -2.27
C ILE A 167 -1.35 13.02 -0.97
N ILE A 168 -2.14 12.10 -0.40
CA ILE A 168 -3.07 12.42 0.68
C ILE A 168 -2.35 12.82 1.98
N PRO A 169 -1.34 12.09 2.47
CA PRO A 169 -0.64 12.50 3.68
C PRO A 169 0.08 13.84 3.50
N HIS A 170 0.52 14.16 2.28
CA HIS A 170 1.17 15.44 1.99
C HIS A 170 0.19 16.61 2.03
N ILE A 171 -0.97 16.47 1.38
CA ILE A 171 -2.04 17.48 1.43
C ILE A 171 -2.52 17.66 2.87
N MET A 172 -2.80 16.56 3.58
CA MET A 172 -3.27 16.63 4.96
C MET A 172 -2.23 17.23 5.91
N ARG A 173 -0.93 17.04 5.65
CA ARG A 173 0.14 17.68 6.42
C ARG A 173 0.19 19.20 6.20
N LEU A 174 -0.19 19.70 5.03
CA LEU A 174 -0.29 21.14 4.77
C LEU A 174 -1.52 21.77 5.44
N ILE A 175 -2.61 21.01 5.58
CA ILE A 175 -3.89 21.49 6.16
C ILE A 175 -3.90 21.37 7.69
N MET A 176 -3.55 20.20 8.22
CA MET A 176 -3.67 19.85 9.64
C MET A 176 -2.34 19.95 10.42
N GLY A 177 -1.22 20.10 9.71
CA GLY A 177 0.11 20.10 10.31
C GLY A 177 0.76 18.70 10.43
N PRO A 178 1.98 18.62 11.00
CA PRO A 178 2.80 17.41 10.99
C PRO A 178 2.56 16.43 12.15
N ASP A 179 1.68 16.75 13.12
CA ASP A 179 1.42 15.88 14.28
C ASP A 179 0.71 14.59 13.85
N HIS A 180 1.39 13.44 14.00
CA HIS A 180 0.89 12.13 13.60
C HIS A 180 -0.37 11.68 14.35
N ARG A 181 -0.67 12.23 15.53
CA ARG A 181 -1.89 11.91 16.29
C ARG A 181 -3.15 12.29 15.53
N PHE A 182 -3.12 13.43 14.86
CA PHE A 182 -4.22 13.93 14.04
C PHE A 182 -4.02 13.58 12.56
N LEU A 183 -2.78 13.60 12.08
CA LEU A 183 -2.47 13.35 10.68
C LEU A 183 -2.87 11.93 10.26
N LEU A 184 -2.59 10.89 11.06
CA LEU A 184 -2.93 9.51 10.71
C LEU A 184 -4.44 9.29 10.49
N PRO A 185 -5.34 9.59 11.46
CA PRO A 185 -6.77 9.36 11.28
C PRO A 185 -7.36 10.24 10.17
N THR A 186 -6.95 11.51 10.09
CA THR A 186 -7.46 12.43 9.06
C THR A 186 -7.00 12.03 7.66
N THR A 187 -5.77 11.53 7.50
CA THR A 187 -5.25 10.99 6.22
C THR A 187 -5.99 9.73 5.81
N ALA A 188 -6.32 8.84 6.75
CA ALA A 188 -7.10 7.65 6.46
C ALA A 188 -8.49 8.01 5.91
N ILE A 189 -9.19 8.95 6.57
CA ILE A 189 -10.51 9.41 6.13
C ILE A 189 -10.43 10.14 4.78
N ALA A 190 -9.50 11.09 4.64
CA ALA A 190 -9.31 11.82 3.38
C ALA A 190 -8.94 10.89 2.21
N GLY A 191 -8.13 9.86 2.48
CA GLY A 191 -7.75 8.86 1.50
C GLY A 191 -8.93 7.99 1.07
N ALA A 192 -9.78 7.58 2.01
CA ALA A 192 -11.01 6.85 1.71
C ALA A 192 -11.96 7.69 0.84
N ILE A 193 -12.18 8.96 1.19
CA ILE A 193 -12.99 9.89 0.40
C ILE A 193 -12.41 10.03 -1.00
N PHE A 194 -11.11 10.35 -1.12
CA PHE A 194 -10.43 10.49 -2.40
C PHE A 194 -10.59 9.25 -3.28
N LEU A 195 -10.41 8.06 -2.71
CA LEU A 195 -10.49 6.82 -3.47
C LEU A 195 -11.92 6.53 -3.96
N VAL A 196 -12.94 6.84 -3.16
CA VAL A 196 -14.35 6.73 -3.59
C VAL A 196 -14.65 7.67 -4.76
N TRP A 197 -14.16 8.91 -4.72
CA TRP A 197 -14.30 9.86 -5.83
C TRP A 197 -13.55 9.41 -7.07
N ALA A 198 -12.32 8.89 -6.92
CA ALA A 198 -11.53 8.36 -8.02
C ALA A 198 -12.22 7.14 -8.67
N ASP A 199 -12.78 6.23 -7.89
CA ASP A 199 -13.52 5.07 -8.40
C ASP A 199 -14.81 5.48 -9.12
N MET A 200 -15.55 6.46 -8.57
CA MET A 200 -16.73 7.01 -9.23
C MET A 200 -16.38 7.65 -10.59
N ALA A 201 -15.27 8.38 -10.68
CA ALA A 201 -14.75 8.88 -11.95
C ALA A 201 -14.39 7.72 -12.90
N ALA A 202 -13.73 6.68 -12.39
CA ALA A 202 -13.31 5.52 -13.18
C ALA A 202 -14.49 4.80 -13.87
N ARG A 203 -15.62 4.69 -13.17
CA ARG A 203 -16.84 4.06 -13.70
C ARG A 203 -17.65 4.94 -14.64
N THR A 204 -17.38 6.24 -14.71
CA THR A 204 -18.21 7.19 -15.47
C THR A 204 -17.55 7.73 -16.73
N VAL A 205 -16.21 7.80 -16.78
CA VAL A 205 -15.50 8.46 -17.88
C VAL A 205 -15.57 7.68 -19.21
N VAL A 206 -15.53 6.34 -19.22
CA VAL A 206 -15.49 5.53 -20.46
C VAL A 206 -16.57 4.44 -20.47
N ARG A 207 -17.86 4.80 -20.49
CA ARG A 207 -18.93 3.78 -20.60
C ARG A 207 -18.91 3.12 -22.00
N PRO A 208 -19.11 1.79 -22.13
CA PRO A 208 -19.48 0.79 -21.11
C PRO A 208 -18.29 0.07 -20.43
N ALA A 209 -17.04 0.46 -20.71
CA ALA A 209 -15.86 -0.18 -20.14
C ALA A 209 -15.53 0.40 -18.75
N GLU A 210 -15.29 -0.46 -17.75
CA GLU A 210 -14.84 0.02 -16.44
C GLU A 210 -13.34 0.29 -16.47
N LEU A 211 -12.94 1.56 -16.33
CA LEU A 211 -11.52 1.89 -16.19
C LEU A 211 -11.00 1.44 -14.82
N PRO A 212 -9.79 0.86 -14.74
CA PRO A 212 -9.11 0.63 -13.47
C PRO A 212 -8.84 1.95 -12.73
N VAL A 213 -9.22 2.03 -11.45
CA VAL A 213 -9.03 3.23 -10.62
C VAL A 213 -7.55 3.61 -10.48
N GLY A 214 -6.62 2.64 -10.53
CA GLY A 214 -5.19 2.90 -10.46
C GLY A 214 -4.66 3.77 -11.61
N ILE A 215 -5.32 3.75 -12.77
CA ILE A 215 -4.99 4.64 -13.90
C ILE A 215 -5.31 6.08 -13.53
N ILE A 216 -6.51 6.33 -12.97
CA ILE A 216 -6.93 7.68 -12.56
C ILE A 216 -6.04 8.22 -11.45
N THR A 217 -5.73 7.41 -10.43
CA THR A 217 -4.87 7.87 -9.33
C THR A 217 -3.44 8.16 -9.81
N ALA A 218 -2.93 7.43 -10.80
CA ALA A 218 -1.64 7.71 -11.43
C ALA A 218 -1.65 9.03 -12.24
N PHE A 219 -2.70 9.28 -13.02
CA PHE A 219 -2.85 10.54 -13.77
C PHE A 219 -2.93 11.77 -12.87
N LEU A 220 -3.52 11.64 -11.68
CA LEU A 220 -3.54 12.72 -10.69
C LEU A 220 -2.23 12.83 -9.91
N GLY A 221 -1.65 11.69 -9.54
CA GLY A 221 -0.49 11.63 -8.66
C GLY A 221 0.84 11.99 -9.29
N ALA A 222 1.08 11.56 -10.54
CA ALA A 222 2.34 11.86 -11.21
C ALA A 222 2.54 13.38 -11.43
N PRO A 223 1.56 14.15 -11.96
CA PRO A 223 1.70 15.61 -12.06
C PRO A 223 1.86 16.30 -10.71
N PHE A 224 1.12 15.85 -9.68
CA PHE A 224 1.25 16.39 -8.32
C PHE A 224 2.67 16.21 -7.77
N PHE A 225 3.25 15.02 -7.94
CA PHE A 225 4.61 14.75 -7.49
C PHE A 225 5.66 15.55 -8.26
N LEU A 226 5.51 15.67 -9.59
CA LEU A 226 6.39 16.51 -10.42
C LEU A 226 6.32 17.99 -10.02
N TYR A 227 5.11 18.50 -9.73
CA TYR A 227 4.91 19.85 -9.23
C TYR A 227 5.63 20.08 -7.88
N LEU A 228 5.52 19.13 -6.95
CA LEU A 228 6.19 19.20 -5.66
C LEU A 228 7.73 19.21 -5.81
N LEU A 229 8.28 18.35 -6.68
CA LEU A 229 9.71 18.29 -6.95
C LEU A 229 10.24 19.62 -7.50
N ARG A 230 9.51 20.22 -8.45
CA ARG A 230 9.86 21.53 -9.02
C ARG A 230 9.86 22.62 -7.95
N THR A 231 8.84 22.63 -7.08
CA THR A 231 8.68 23.66 -6.05
C THR A 231 9.77 23.59 -4.97
N ARG A 232 10.18 22.38 -4.58
CA ARG A 232 11.28 22.21 -3.61
C ARG A 232 12.64 22.58 -4.18
N LYS A 233 12.90 22.24 -5.45
CA LYS A 233 14.14 22.64 -6.13
C LYS A 233 14.26 24.16 -6.28
N ALA A 234 13.14 24.88 -6.36
CA ALA A 234 13.13 26.34 -6.42
C ALA A 234 13.35 27.04 -5.05
N ARG A 235 13.38 26.28 -3.94
CA ARG A 235 13.61 26.80 -2.57
C ARG A 235 14.98 26.41 -1.98
N MET A 236 15.78 25.62 -2.70
CA MET A 236 17.18 25.33 -2.39
C MET A 236 18.08 26.21 -3.26
#